data_AF-A0A920N2W0-F1
#
_entry.id   AF-A0A920N2W0-F1
#
_cell.length_a   1.000
_cell.length_b   1.000
_cell.length_c   1.000
_cell.angle_alpha   90.00
_cell.angle_beta   90.00
_cell.angle_gamma   90.00
#
_symmetry.space_group_name_H-M   'P 1'
#
loop_
_entity.id
_entity.type
_entity.pdbx_description
1 polymer ?
#
loop_
_entity_poly.entity_id
_entity_poly.type
_entity_poly.pdbx_seq_one_letter_code
_entity_poly.pdbx_strand_id
1 'polypeptide(L)'
;MQPGEIWGYFRLDDLDNNRPVPRPFRHTELWSRDRKTLTLWFHPGRVKQGVNLNVELGAILVEGRRYRLNISGNWPSARGTPLGDDITRDFTAGPADHQQPDLAKWKVTVPAAHSSSPLVCGNRQPTRLGPAPQ
;
A
#
# COMPACT_ATOMS: atom_id res chain seq x y z
N MET A 1 16.19 -6.95 -6.74
CA MET A 1 15.32 -6.36 -7.78
C MET A 1 15.92 -5.02 -8.20
N GLN A 2 15.82 -4.67 -9.48
CA GLN A 2 16.30 -3.40 -10.01
C GLN A 2 15.21 -2.31 -9.84
N PRO A 3 15.56 -1.12 -9.34
CA PRO A 3 14.66 0.03 -9.29
C PRO A 3 14.44 0.66 -10.69
N GLY A 4 13.37 1.43 -10.88
CA GLY A 4 13.01 2.11 -12.14
C GLY A 4 11.53 1.94 -12.54
N GLU A 5 11.24 1.87 -13.85
CA GLU A 5 9.92 1.55 -14.42
C GLU A 5 9.50 0.10 -14.10
N ILE A 6 9.22 -0.18 -12.82
CA ILE A 6 8.92 -1.53 -12.31
C ILE A 6 7.47 -1.95 -12.56
N TRP A 7 6.60 -1.03 -12.97
CA TRP A 7 5.14 -1.21 -12.99
C TRP A 7 4.66 -2.25 -13.99
N GLY A 8 5.43 -2.51 -15.04
CA GLY A 8 5.17 -3.57 -16.01
C GLY A 8 5.30 -4.99 -15.43
N TYR A 9 5.96 -5.16 -14.28
CA TYR A 9 6.15 -6.46 -13.65
C TYR A 9 5.07 -6.81 -12.62
N PHE A 10 4.12 -5.90 -12.36
CA PHE A 10 3.03 -6.13 -11.40
C PHE A 10 1.68 -6.10 -12.10
N ARG A 11 0.83 -7.09 -11.81
CA ARG A 11 -0.57 -7.10 -12.24
C ARG A 11 -1.47 -7.51 -11.10
N LEU A 12 -2.60 -6.83 -10.97
CA LEU A 12 -3.66 -7.22 -10.05
C LEU A 12 -4.84 -7.73 -10.87
N ASP A 13 -5.26 -8.96 -10.64
CA ASP A 13 -6.41 -9.58 -11.32
C ASP A 13 -7.60 -9.68 -10.35
N ASP A 14 -8.79 -9.25 -10.77
CA ASP A 14 -10.07 -9.50 -10.10
C ASP A 14 -10.56 -10.89 -10.54
N LEU A 15 -10.46 -11.86 -9.63
CA LEU A 15 -10.72 -13.27 -9.92
C LEU A 15 -12.21 -13.56 -10.06
N ASP A 16 -13.08 -12.75 -9.43
CA ASP A 16 -14.52 -12.96 -9.49
C ASP A 16 -15.11 -12.41 -10.79
N ASN A 17 -14.54 -11.34 -11.34
CA ASN A 17 -14.92 -10.80 -12.66
C ASN A 17 -13.99 -11.25 -13.80
N ASN A 18 -12.99 -12.08 -13.50
CA ASN A 18 -11.99 -12.59 -14.42
C ASN A 18 -11.37 -11.50 -15.33
N ARG A 19 -10.94 -10.38 -14.72
CA ARG A 19 -10.38 -9.23 -15.46
C ARG A 19 -9.24 -8.57 -14.71
N PRO A 20 -8.26 -7.97 -15.40
CA PRO A 20 -7.24 -7.17 -14.74
C PRO A 20 -7.84 -5.90 -14.13
N VAL A 21 -7.34 -5.50 -12.96
CA VAL A 21 -7.67 -4.23 -12.34
C VAL A 21 -6.81 -3.14 -13.00
N PRO A 22 -7.40 -2.15 -13.68
CA PRO A 22 -6.64 -1.16 -14.43
C PRO A 22 -5.93 -0.19 -13.48
N ARG A 23 -4.65 0.13 -13.73
CA ARG A 23 -3.85 1.10 -12.95
C ARG A 23 -4.06 1.00 -11.42
N PRO A 24 -3.77 -0.17 -10.80
CA PRO A 24 -4.10 -0.39 -9.39
C PRO A 24 -3.12 0.30 -8.45
N PHE A 25 -1.86 0.49 -8.86
CA PHE A 25 -0.81 1.03 -8.00
C PHE A 25 -0.49 2.48 -8.32
N ARG A 26 -0.05 3.23 -7.30
CA ARG A 26 0.61 4.53 -7.47
C ARG A 26 2.03 4.29 -7.98
N HIS A 27 2.43 4.97 -9.04
CA HIS A 27 3.78 4.86 -9.59
C HIS A 27 4.79 5.64 -8.73
N THR A 28 5.13 5.08 -7.56
CA THR A 28 6.18 5.59 -6.68
C THR A 28 6.88 4.42 -6.03
N GLU A 29 8.19 4.33 -6.21
CA GLU A 29 8.99 3.26 -5.65
C GLU A 29 9.31 3.52 -4.18
N LEU A 30 8.73 2.71 -3.29
CA LEU A 30 8.93 2.81 -1.85
C LEU A 30 9.82 1.66 -1.37
N TRP A 31 11.10 1.76 -1.69
CA TRP A 31 12.12 0.82 -1.23
C TRP A 31 12.51 1.08 0.22
N SER A 32 12.70 0.00 1.00
CA SER A 32 13.43 0.06 2.25
C SER A 32 14.87 0.52 2.03
N ARG A 33 15.49 1.09 3.07
CA ARG A 33 16.87 1.60 3.01
C ARG A 33 17.89 0.56 2.54
N ASP A 34 17.67 -0.70 2.90
CA ASP A 34 18.52 -1.85 2.52
C ASP A 34 18.18 -2.44 1.14
N ARG A 35 17.19 -1.88 0.42
CA ARG A 35 16.73 -2.32 -0.91
C ARG A 35 16.21 -3.76 -0.97
N LYS A 36 15.79 -4.34 0.16
CA LYS A 36 15.25 -5.71 0.22
C LYS A 36 13.73 -5.76 0.22
N THR A 37 13.07 -4.68 0.61
CA THR A 37 11.61 -4.60 0.68
C THR A 37 11.11 -3.50 -0.23
N LEU A 38 10.17 -3.83 -1.12
CA LEU A 38 9.39 -2.87 -1.88
C LEU A 38 7.99 -2.78 -1.29
N THR A 39 7.52 -1.57 -0.99
CA THR A 39 6.14 -1.32 -0.63
C THR A 39 5.36 -0.80 -1.84
N LEU A 40 4.27 -1.47 -2.19
CA LEU A 40 3.33 -1.01 -3.21
C LEU A 40 2.16 -0.29 -2.54
N TRP A 41 1.80 0.88 -3.05
CA TRP A 41 0.58 1.57 -2.63
C TRP A 41 -0.48 1.48 -3.70
N PHE A 42 -1.70 1.14 -3.30
CA PHE A 42 -2.86 1.36 -4.14
C PHE A 42 -3.00 2.83 -4.52
N HIS A 43 -3.50 3.09 -5.74
CA HIS A 43 -3.61 4.44 -6.26
C HIS A 43 -4.52 5.30 -5.36
N PRO A 44 -3.99 6.34 -4.69
CA PRO A 44 -4.74 7.06 -3.65
C PRO A 44 -5.96 7.82 -4.20
N GLY A 45 -5.90 8.24 -5.47
CA GLY A 45 -7.02 8.89 -6.17
C GLY A 45 -8.24 8.00 -6.42
N ARG A 46 -8.12 6.67 -6.20
CA ARG A 46 -9.22 5.70 -6.31
C ARG A 46 -9.72 5.20 -4.95
N VAL A 47 -9.08 5.63 -3.86
CA VAL A 47 -9.48 5.33 -2.49
C VAL A 47 -10.38 6.43 -1.94
N LYS A 48 -10.12 7.70 -2.30
CA LYS A 48 -10.96 8.83 -1.88
C LYS A 48 -12.27 8.85 -2.68
N GLN A 49 -13.40 9.04 -2.00
CA GLN A 49 -14.69 9.29 -2.64
C GLN A 49 -14.71 10.70 -3.26
N GLY A 50 -15.39 10.87 -4.40
CA GLY A 50 -15.60 12.19 -5.02
C GLY A 50 -14.42 12.79 -5.79
N VAL A 51 -13.38 12.01 -6.13
CA VAL A 51 -12.26 12.44 -6.98
C VAL A 51 -12.39 11.78 -8.35
N ASN A 52 -12.13 12.51 -9.44
CA ASN A 52 -12.37 12.08 -10.84
C ASN A 52 -11.97 10.63 -11.14
N LEU A 53 -10.80 10.18 -10.68
CA LEU A 53 -10.34 8.81 -10.94
C LEU A 53 -11.19 7.70 -10.32
N ASN A 54 -11.82 7.95 -9.16
CA ASN A 54 -12.75 6.97 -8.57
C ASN A 54 -14.05 6.92 -9.36
N VAL A 55 -14.52 8.06 -9.88
CA VAL A 55 -15.70 8.12 -10.75
C VAL A 55 -15.44 7.38 -12.07
N GLU A 56 -14.26 7.54 -12.66
CA GLU A 56 -13.90 6.95 -13.96
C GLU A 56 -13.52 5.47 -13.89
N LEU A 57 -12.79 5.03 -12.86
CA LEU A 57 -12.25 3.67 -12.76
C LEU A 57 -12.82 2.84 -11.60
N GLY A 58 -13.61 3.45 -10.73
CA GLY A 58 -14.10 2.84 -9.50
C GLY A 58 -13.00 2.58 -8.46
N ALA A 59 -13.40 1.99 -7.34
CA ALA A 59 -12.48 1.48 -6.33
C ALA A 59 -11.56 0.39 -6.90
N ILE A 60 -10.35 0.28 -6.34
CA ILE A 60 -9.40 -0.77 -6.73
C ILE A 60 -9.85 -2.13 -6.18
N LEU A 61 -10.24 -2.13 -4.91
CA LEU A 61 -10.74 -3.30 -4.20
C LEU A 61 -12.21 -3.09 -3.85
N VAL A 62 -12.99 -4.17 -3.98
CA VAL A 62 -14.40 -4.23 -3.60
C VAL A 62 -14.55 -5.32 -2.57
N GLU A 63 -15.22 -5.00 -1.46
CA GLU A 63 -15.44 -5.92 -0.34
C GLU A 63 -15.96 -7.29 -0.81
N GLY A 64 -15.42 -8.35 -0.20
CA GLY A 64 -15.79 -9.73 -0.48
C GLY A 64 -15.19 -10.30 -1.76
N ARG A 65 -14.61 -9.47 -2.65
CA ARG A 65 -14.00 -9.95 -3.89
C ARG A 65 -12.62 -10.55 -3.70
N ARG A 66 -12.32 -11.56 -4.53
CA ARG A 66 -11.01 -12.22 -4.59
C ARG A 66 -10.11 -11.59 -5.64
N TYR A 67 -8.85 -11.41 -5.26
CA TYR A 67 -7.83 -10.80 -6.10
C TYR A 67 -6.55 -11.64 -6.11
N ARG A 68 -5.81 -11.56 -7.22
CA ARG A 68 -4.46 -12.12 -7.35
C ARG A 68 -3.47 -11.02 -7.71
N LEU A 69 -2.46 -10.83 -6.86
CA LEU A 69 -1.26 -10.07 -7.21
C LEU A 69 -0.29 -11.01 -7.93
N ASN A 70 0.09 -10.65 -9.14
CA ASN A 70 1.11 -11.33 -9.92
C ASN A 70 2.35 -10.44 -10.00
N ILE A 71 3.51 -11.04 -9.73
CA ILE A 71 4.83 -10.42 -9.85
C ILE A 71 5.60 -11.23 -10.87
N SER A 72 5.97 -10.61 -11.97
CA SER A 72 6.66 -11.32 -13.05
C SER A 72 8.08 -11.69 -12.63
N GLY A 73 8.44 -12.95 -12.86
CA GLY A 73 9.79 -13.46 -12.68
C GLY A 73 10.80 -12.91 -13.70
N ASN A 74 10.31 -12.29 -14.78
CA ASN A 74 11.15 -11.53 -15.72
C ASN A 74 11.66 -10.21 -15.15
N TRP A 75 11.19 -9.78 -13.98
CA TRP A 75 11.69 -8.56 -13.34
C TRP A 75 13.19 -8.70 -13.06
N PRO A 76 14.06 -7.79 -13.53
CA PRO A 76 15.48 -7.91 -13.29
C PRO A 76 15.84 -7.76 -11.80
N SER A 77 16.75 -8.60 -11.34
CA SER A 77 17.45 -8.44 -10.07
C SER A 77 18.42 -7.25 -10.13
N ALA A 78 19.03 -6.90 -9.00
CA ALA A 78 20.01 -5.80 -8.98
C ALA A 78 21.27 -6.10 -9.83
N ARG A 79 21.46 -7.36 -10.24
CA ARG A 79 22.56 -7.81 -11.11
C ARG A 79 22.15 -7.95 -12.57
N GLY A 80 20.92 -7.53 -12.94
CA GLY A 80 20.40 -7.61 -14.30
C GLY A 80 19.84 -8.98 -14.70
N THR A 81 19.96 -10.01 -13.86
CA THR A 81 19.37 -11.34 -14.12
C THR A 81 17.90 -11.38 -13.73
N PRO A 82 16.99 -12.01 -14.50
CA PRO A 82 15.60 -12.26 -14.10
C PRO A 82 15.48 -12.93 -12.73
N LEU A 83 14.38 -12.67 -12.02
CA LEU A 83 14.06 -13.32 -10.75
C LEU A 83 13.70 -14.81 -10.91
N GLY A 84 13.31 -15.24 -12.11
CA GLY A 84 12.98 -16.63 -12.41
C GLY A 84 11.48 -16.82 -12.60
N ASP A 85 10.83 -17.55 -11.70
CA ASP A 85 9.41 -17.87 -11.78
C ASP A 85 8.52 -16.69 -11.33
N ASP A 86 7.32 -16.61 -11.91
CA ASP A 86 6.30 -15.67 -11.49
C ASP A 86 5.83 -15.98 -10.06
N ILE A 87 5.68 -14.94 -9.24
CA ILE A 87 5.16 -15.06 -7.88
C ILE A 87 3.71 -14.57 -7.86
N THR A 88 2.84 -15.38 -7.28
CA THR A 88 1.42 -15.03 -7.11
C THR A 88 1.01 -14.99 -5.64
N ARG A 89 0.13 -14.06 -5.30
CA ARG A 89 -0.46 -13.91 -3.98
C ARG A 89 -1.94 -13.61 -4.09
N ASP A 90 -2.76 -14.51 -3.57
CA ASP A 90 -4.22 -14.40 -3.56
C ASP A 90 -4.70 -13.83 -2.23
N PHE A 91 -5.69 -12.95 -2.28
CA PHE A 91 -6.33 -12.38 -1.10
C PHE A 91 -7.78 -11.98 -1.38
N THR A 92 -8.58 -11.88 -0.32
CA THR A 92 -9.95 -11.35 -0.37
C THR A 92 -9.96 -9.96 0.24
N ALA A 93 -10.61 -9.01 -0.43
CA ALA A 93 -10.78 -7.66 0.11
C ALA A 93 -11.77 -7.66 1.28
N GLY A 94 -11.34 -7.13 2.42
CA GLY A 94 -12.22 -6.85 3.55
C GLY A 94 -13.08 -5.60 3.34
N PRO A 95 -13.95 -5.26 4.32
CA PRO A 95 -14.73 -4.04 4.28
C PRO A 95 -13.83 -2.80 4.27
N ALA A 96 -14.33 -1.72 3.68
CA ALA A 96 -13.64 -0.44 3.69
C ALA A 96 -13.59 0.12 5.13
N ASP A 97 -12.39 0.49 5.58
CA ASP A 97 -12.22 1.19 6.85
C ASP A 97 -12.26 2.72 6.62
N HIS A 98 -13.35 3.32 7.08
CA HIS A 98 -13.55 4.77 7.10
C HIS A 98 -13.59 5.34 8.52
N GLN A 99 -13.32 4.53 9.53
CA GLN A 99 -13.35 4.98 10.91
C GLN A 99 -12.17 5.94 11.15
N GLN A 100 -12.47 7.14 11.64
CA GLN A 100 -11.44 8.05 12.08
C GLN A 100 -10.79 7.52 13.37
N PRO A 101 -9.47 7.68 13.54
CA PRO A 101 -8.81 7.34 14.79
C PRO A 101 -9.46 8.08 15.97
N ASP A 102 -9.85 7.33 16.99
CA ASP A 102 -10.44 7.89 18.21
C ASP A 102 -9.33 8.38 19.15
N LEU A 103 -9.10 9.70 19.16
CA LEU A 103 -8.06 10.34 19.96
C LEU A 103 -8.21 10.10 21.47
N ALA A 104 -9.44 9.92 21.97
CA ALA A 104 -9.68 9.67 23.39
C ALA A 104 -9.12 8.32 23.87
N LYS A 105 -8.90 7.38 22.95
CA LYS A 105 -8.31 6.06 23.24
C LYS A 105 -6.78 6.06 23.21
N TRP A 106 -6.15 7.19 22.88
CA TRP A 106 -4.70 7.27 22.78
C TRP A 106 -4.10 7.33 24.18
N LYS A 107 -3.11 6.47 24.44
CA LYS A 107 -2.29 6.58 25.64
C LYS A 107 -1.08 7.42 25.29
N VAL A 108 -1.00 8.62 25.88
CA VAL A 108 0.13 9.53 25.71
C VAL A 108 1.00 9.49 26.95
N THR A 109 2.24 9.05 26.79
CA THR A 109 3.27 9.10 27.83
C THR A 109 4.17 10.29 27.55
N VAL A 110 4.03 11.32 28.36
CA VAL A 110 4.82 12.56 28.27
C VAL A 110 6.17 12.32 28.93
N PRO A 111 7.30 12.65 28.26
CA PRO A 111 8.61 12.55 28.87
C PRO A 111 8.80 13.61 29.96
N ALA A 112 9.69 13.36 30.92
CA ALA A 112 10.03 14.35 31.93
C ALA A 112 10.55 15.64 31.28
N ALA A 113 10.27 16.79 31.92
CA ALA A 113 10.77 18.07 31.45
C ALA A 113 12.31 18.04 31.35
N HIS A 114 12.85 18.63 30.28
CA HIS A 114 14.29 18.64 29.98
C HIS A 114 14.94 17.26 29.75
N SER A 115 14.14 16.24 29.46
CA SER A 115 14.61 14.90 29.10
C SER A 115 14.74 14.72 27.58
N SER A 116 15.65 13.86 27.15
CA SER A 116 15.73 13.34 25.78
C SER A 116 14.85 12.11 25.53
N SER A 117 14.05 11.70 26.52
CA SER A 117 13.10 10.60 26.37
C SER A 117 12.01 10.94 25.36
N PRO A 118 11.55 9.99 24.54
CA PRO A 118 10.56 10.26 23.51
C PRO A 118 9.17 10.48 24.11
N LEU A 119 8.38 11.34 23.45
CA LEU A 119 6.92 11.33 23.59
C LEU A 119 6.38 10.05 22.96
N VAL A 120 5.69 9.24 23.75
CA VAL A 120 5.11 7.97 23.26
C VAL A 120 3.60 8.12 23.15
N CYS A 121 3.08 8.04 21.92
CA CYS A 121 1.64 8.01 21.65
C CYS A 121 1.27 6.59 21.18
N GLY A 122 0.65 5.81 22.05
CA GLY A 122 0.21 4.46 21.75
C GLY A 122 -1.26 4.41 21.37
N ASN A 123 -1.57 3.83 20.21
CA ASN A 123 -2.90 3.32 19.88
C ASN A 123 -2.81 1.89 19.34
N ARG A 124 -3.94 1.17 19.33
CA ARG A 124 -4.02 -0.21 18.81
C ARG A 124 -4.61 -0.29 17.40
N GLN A 125 -4.72 0.82 16.68
CA GLN A 125 -5.39 0.90 15.37
C GLN A 125 -4.49 1.54 14.31
N PRO A 126 -4.53 1.10 13.04
CA PRO A 126 -3.76 1.72 11.97
C PRO A 126 -4.14 3.20 11.88
N THR A 127 -3.15 4.09 12.02
CA THR A 127 -3.40 5.54 12.00
C THR A 127 -2.85 6.13 10.72
N ARG A 128 -3.69 6.87 10.00
CA ARG A 128 -3.26 7.69 8.88
C ARG A 128 -2.50 8.90 9.44
N LEU A 129 -1.16 8.81 9.53
CA LEU A 129 -0.33 9.97 9.86
C LEU A 129 -0.38 10.95 8.67
N GLY A 130 -0.94 12.14 8.91
CA GLY A 130 -0.80 13.27 7.98
C GLY A 130 0.65 13.76 7.94
N PRO A 131 1.06 14.50 6.90
CA PRO A 131 2.37 15.13 6.90
C PRO A 131 2.48 16.06 8.10
N ALA A 132 3.66 16.07 8.75
CA ALA A 132 3.95 17.02 9.81
C ALA A 132 3.80 18.46 9.28
N PRO A 133 3.22 19.39 10.05
CA PRO A 133 3.27 20.80 9.69
C PRO A 133 4.74 21.24 9.60
N GLN A 134 5.04 22.03 8.56
CA GLN A 134 6.34 22.69 8.38
C GLN A 134 6.55 23.77 9.43
#